data_AF-A0A9W6K095-F1
#
_entry.id   AF-A0A9W6K095-F1
#
_cell.length_a   1.000
_cell.length_b   1.000
_cell.length_c   1.000
_cell.angle_alpha   90.00
_cell.angle_beta   90.00
_cell.angle_gamma   90.00
#
_symmetry.space_group_name_H-M   'P 1'
#
loop_
_entity.id
_entity.type
_entity.pdbx_description
1 polymer ?
#
loop_
_entity_poly.entity_id
_entity_poly.type
_entity_poly.pdbx_seq_one_letter_code
_entity_poly.pdbx_strand_id
1 'polypeptide(L)'
;MVLPALAVILLLFVVPLAVSVAGAFEVGGEFGFGNFVKTFELYTSDILFTLMIVGLSTAIIGGLAIAIGGYLTLGENPRAVALLRWLYRWPMFIPFIVVGQVLRTFLAKNGLMNNVLIGAG
;
A
#
# COMPACT_ATOMS: atom_id res chain seq x y z
N MET A 1 -1.61 -32.58 12.78
CA MET A 1 -1.39 -31.27 13.45
C MET A 1 -1.65 -30.07 12.53
N VAL A 2 -1.36 -30.12 11.22
CA VAL A 2 -1.61 -28.98 10.29
C VAL A 2 -3.01 -28.93 9.66
N LEU A 3 -3.78 -30.02 9.74
CA LEU A 3 -5.10 -30.14 9.09
C LEU A 3 -6.08 -29.00 9.40
N PRO A 4 -6.28 -28.53 10.66
CA PRO A 4 -7.23 -27.45 10.93
C PRO A 4 -6.79 -26.11 10.31
N ALA A 5 -5.49 -25.78 10.35
CA ALA A 5 -4.98 -24.57 9.72
C ALA A 5 -5.14 -24.63 8.19
N LEU A 6 -4.83 -25.79 7.59
CA LEU A 6 -4.99 -26.00 6.15
C LEU A 6 -6.45 -25.89 5.72
N ALA A 7 -7.38 -26.46 6.49
CA ALA A 7 -8.81 -26.39 6.20
C ALA A 7 -9.31 -24.94 6.20
N VAL A 8 -8.88 -24.12 7.16
CA VAL A 8 -9.23 -22.68 7.22
C VAL A 8 -8.70 -21.94 5.99
N ILE A 9 -7.43 -22.15 5.62
CA ILE A 9 -6.83 -21.49 4.44
C ILE A 9 -7.58 -21.90 3.17
N LEU A 10 -7.84 -23.20 3.00
CA LEU A 10 -8.51 -23.72 1.81
C LEU A 10 -9.94 -23.16 1.69
N LEU A 11 -10.73 -23.26 2.75
CA LEU A 11 -12.15 -22.89 2.71
C LEU A 11 -12.37 -21.38 2.66
N LEU A 12 -11.58 -20.60 3.39
CA LEU A 12 -11.82 -19.15 3.54
C LEU A 12 -11.00 -18.28 2.59
N PHE A 13 -9.94 -18.80 1.97
CA PHE A 13 -9.11 -18.04 1.05
C PHE A 13 -9.06 -18.67 -0.35
N VAL A 14 -8.70 -19.95 -0.43
CA VAL A 14 -8.47 -20.60 -1.73
C VAL A 14 -9.77 -20.80 -2.50
N VAL A 15 -10.83 -21.28 -1.86
CA VAL A 15 -12.14 -21.48 -2.51
C VAL A 15 -12.72 -20.15 -3.02
N PRO A 16 -12.83 -19.08 -2.20
CA PRO A 16 -13.31 -17.79 -2.70
C PRO A 16 -12.44 -17.22 -3.82
N LEU A 17 -11.11 -17.39 -3.76
CA LEU A 17 -10.21 -16.97 -4.82
C LEU A 17 -10.47 -17.72 -6.12
N ALA A 18 -10.61 -19.05 -6.05
CA ALA A 18 -10.90 -19.88 -7.21
C ALA A 18 -12.25 -19.51 -7.86
N VAL A 19 -13.28 -19.30 -7.05
CA VAL A 19 -14.60 -18.85 -7.52
C VAL A 19 -14.51 -17.45 -8.13
N SER A 20 -13.74 -16.54 -7.53
CA SER A 20 -13.53 -15.18 -8.07
C SER A 20 -12.82 -15.20 -9.42
N VAL A 21 -11.81 -16.06 -9.57
CA VAL A 21 -11.09 -16.24 -10.84
C VAL A 21 -12.00 -16.85 -11.89
N ALA A 22 -12.75 -17.91 -11.55
CA ALA A 22 -13.70 -18.52 -12.49
C ALA A 22 -14.80 -17.53 -12.92
N GLY A 23 -15.37 -16.80 -11.95
CA GLY A 23 -16.40 -15.78 -12.20
C GLY A 23 -15.89 -14.60 -13.02
N ALA A 24 -14.59 -14.30 -13.01
CA ALA A 24 -14.01 -13.28 -13.89
C ALA A 24 -14.19 -13.62 -15.38
N PHE A 25 -14.26 -14.91 -15.73
CA PHE A 25 -14.53 -15.37 -17.09
C PHE A 25 -16.01 -15.59 -17.39
N GLU A 26 -16.90 -15.51 -16.40
CA GLU A 26 -18.33 -15.72 -16.62
C GLU A 26 -18.98 -14.43 -17.12
N VAL A 27 -19.57 -14.48 -18.31
CA VAL A 27 -20.22 -13.36 -18.98
C VAL A 27 -21.62 -13.80 -19.39
N GLY A 28 -22.64 -13.33 -18.67
CA GLY A 28 -24.04 -13.62 -19.00
C GLY A 28 -24.42 -15.12 -18.97
N GLY A 29 -23.69 -15.94 -18.20
CA GLY A 29 -23.90 -17.38 -18.10
C GLY A 29 -23.03 -18.23 -19.04
N GLU A 30 -22.17 -17.62 -19.86
CA GLU A 30 -21.17 -18.31 -20.69
C GLU A 30 -19.74 -17.93 -20.30
N PHE A 31 -18.77 -18.79 -20.60
CA PHE A 31 -17.35 -18.46 -20.41
C PHE A 31 -16.83 -17.58 -21.54
N GLY A 32 -16.15 -16.49 -21.21
CA GLY A 32 -15.55 -15.57 -22.16
C GLY A 32 -14.64 -14.53 -21.52
N PHE A 33 -14.11 -13.63 -22.36
CA PHE A 33 -13.19 -12.56 -21.92
C PHE A 33 -13.86 -11.19 -21.81
N GLY A 34 -15.19 -11.12 -21.93
CA GLY A 34 -15.95 -9.87 -21.98
C GLY A 34 -15.67 -8.94 -20.77
N ASN A 35 -15.59 -9.50 -19.56
CA ASN A 35 -15.26 -8.73 -18.35
C ASN A 35 -13.85 -8.13 -18.41
N PHE A 36 -12.87 -8.83 -18.98
CA PHE A 36 -11.50 -8.31 -19.14
C PHE A 36 -11.45 -7.18 -20.14
N VAL A 37 -12.09 -7.35 -21.31
CA VAL A 37 -12.20 -6.29 -22.32
C VAL A 37 -12.84 -5.05 -21.70
N LYS A 38 -13.96 -5.22 -20.99
CA LYS A 38 -14.64 -4.11 -20.30
C LYS A 38 -13.77 -3.45 -19.24
N THR A 39 -12.97 -4.23 -18.52
CA THR A 39 -12.03 -3.71 -17.53
C THR A 39 -10.99 -2.80 -18.17
N PHE A 40 -10.40 -3.22 -19.29
CA PHE A 40 -9.44 -2.37 -20.00
C PHE A 40 -10.10 -1.14 -20.63
N GLU A 41 -11.32 -1.25 -21.15
CA GLU A 41 -12.05 -0.08 -21.66
C GLU A 41 -12.34 0.97 -20.57
N LEU A 42 -12.74 0.53 -19.37
CA LEU A 42 -13.20 1.44 -18.32
C LEU A 42 -12.08 1.91 -17.38
N TYR A 43 -11.09 1.06 -17.09
CA TYR A 43 -10.14 1.27 -15.99
C TYR A 43 -8.68 1.38 -16.43
N THR A 44 -8.37 1.47 -17.72
CA THR A 44 -6.97 1.62 -18.18
C THR A 44 -6.27 2.81 -17.51
N SER A 45 -6.94 3.95 -17.40
CA SER A 45 -6.38 5.14 -16.73
C SER A 45 -6.03 4.87 -15.26
N ASP A 46 -6.92 4.18 -14.54
CA ASP A 46 -6.72 3.83 -13.12
C ASP A 46 -5.59 2.80 -12.95
N ILE A 47 -5.50 1.82 -13.87
CA ILE A 47 -4.41 0.83 -13.90
C ILE A 47 -3.07 1.54 -14.10
N LEU A 48 -2.96 2.42 -15.10
CA LEU A 48 -1.73 3.16 -15.38
C LEU A 48 -1.34 4.07 -14.23
N PHE A 49 -2.30 4.82 -13.67
CA PHE A 49 -2.07 5.69 -12.52
C PHE A 49 -1.55 4.89 -11.30
N THR A 50 -2.17 3.75 -11.01
CA THR A 50 -1.76 2.87 -9.92
C THR A 50 -0.35 2.34 -10.14
N LEU A 51 -0.02 1.85 -11.34
CA LEU A 51 1.31 1.37 -11.67
C LEU A 51 2.37 2.47 -11.51
N MET A 52 2.09 3.68 -11.99
CA MET A 52 3.00 4.82 -11.86
C MET A 52 3.24 5.20 -10.39
N ILE A 53 2.17 5.35 -9.59
CA ILE A 53 2.30 5.74 -8.19
C ILE A 53 2.96 4.64 -7.37
N VAL A 54 2.58 3.38 -7.56
CA VAL A 54 3.19 2.26 -6.82
C VAL A 54 4.67 2.14 -7.19
N GLY A 55 5.02 2.24 -8.47
CA GLY A 55 6.40 2.21 -8.94
C GLY A 55 7.25 3.34 -8.35
N LEU A 56 6.76 4.58 -8.45
CA LEU A 56 7.43 5.75 -7.88
C LEU A 56 7.59 5.65 -6.36
N SER A 57 6.51 5.29 -5.66
CA SER A 57 6.52 5.15 -4.20
C SER A 57 7.50 4.06 -3.77
N THR A 58 7.51 2.91 -4.45
CA THR A 58 8.43 1.81 -4.16
C THR A 58 9.88 2.23 -4.37
N ALA A 59 10.18 2.96 -5.44
CA ALA A 59 11.54 3.43 -5.72
C ALA A 59 12.03 4.40 -4.63
N ILE A 60 11.20 5.38 -4.27
CA ILE A 60 11.54 6.37 -3.22
C ILE A 60 11.70 5.68 -1.87
N ILE A 61 10.71 4.89 -1.45
CA ILE A 61 10.73 4.20 -0.16
C ILE A 61 11.91 3.21 -0.09
N GLY A 62 12.16 2.47 -1.16
CA GLY A 62 13.30 1.54 -1.25
C GLY A 62 14.63 2.27 -1.09
N GLY A 63 14.83 3.38 -1.81
CA GLY A 63 16.04 4.20 -1.69
C GLY A 63 16.25 4.74 -0.27
N LEU A 64 15.19 5.28 0.34
CA LEU A 64 15.24 5.77 1.73
C LEU A 64 15.50 4.64 2.72
N ALA A 65 14.86 3.48 2.55
CA ALA A 65 15.04 2.31 3.41
C ALA A 65 16.47 1.78 3.35
N ILE A 66 17.09 1.76 2.17
CA ILE A 66 18.51 1.40 2.00
C ILE A 66 19.41 2.39 2.72
N ALA A 67 19.20 3.70 2.51
CA ALA A 67 20.02 4.73 3.16
C ALA A 67 19.94 4.65 4.70
N ILE A 68 18.74 4.47 5.23
CA ILE A 68 18.48 4.42 6.67
C ILE A 68 18.95 3.10 7.27
N GLY A 69 18.72 1.97 6.59
CA GLY A 69 19.25 0.67 6.97
C GLY A 69 20.77 0.64 6.99
N GLY A 70 21.41 1.28 6.00
CA GLY A 70 22.86 1.49 5.94
C GLY A 70 23.37 2.26 7.15
N TYR A 71 22.74 3.39 7.47
CA TYR A 71 23.09 4.19 8.66
C TYR A 71 22.87 3.43 9.97
N LEU A 72 21.79 2.64 10.08
CA LEU A 72 21.52 1.81 11.26
C LEU A 72 22.52 0.66 11.45
N THR A 73 23.16 0.21 10.37
CA THR A 73 24.09 -0.93 10.37
C THR A 73 25.54 -0.49 10.53
N LEU A 74 25.93 0.62 9.87
CA LEU A 74 27.30 1.13 9.83
C LEU A 74 27.53 2.35 10.73
N GLY A 75 26.47 2.92 11.29
CA GLY A 75 26.55 4.15 12.08
C GLY A 75 27.22 3.93 13.44
N GLU A 76 28.20 4.78 13.75
CA GLU A 76 28.97 4.71 14.99
C GLU A 76 28.27 5.36 16.19
N ASN A 77 27.18 6.12 15.97
CA ASN A 77 26.46 6.82 17.03
C ASN A 77 25.33 5.97 17.64
N PRO A 78 25.53 5.36 18.83
CA PRO A 78 24.55 4.44 19.42
C PRO A 78 23.22 5.10 19.78
N ARG A 79 23.22 6.41 20.08
CA ARG A 79 21.98 7.15 20.41
C ARG A 79 21.12 7.37 19.18
N ALA A 80 21.74 7.72 18.05
CA ALA A 80 21.02 7.92 16.79
C ALA A 80 20.39 6.60 16.32
N VAL A 81 21.12 5.50 16.40
CA VAL A 81 20.62 4.15 16.07
C VAL A 81 19.44 3.75 16.97
N ALA A 82 19.53 3.99 18.28
CA ALA A 82 18.46 3.68 19.22
C ALA A 82 17.18 4.49 18.94
N LEU A 83 17.33 5.80 18.69
CA LEU A 83 16.21 6.68 18.37
C LEU A 83 15.50 6.27 17.07
N LEU A 84 16.27 6.00 16.00
CA LEU A 84 15.70 5.55 14.74
C LEU A 84 14.98 4.21 14.91
N ARG A 85 15.57 3.22 15.59
CA ARG A 85 14.91 1.92 15.83
C ARG A 85 13.58 2.06 16.57
N TRP A 86 13.48 3.02 17.49
CA TRP A 86 12.24 3.30 18.20
C TRP A 86 11.22 4.00 17.29
N LEU A 87 11.64 5.06 16.59
CA LEU A 87 10.79 5.84 15.70
C LEU A 87 10.15 4.97 14.60
N TYR A 88 10.90 4.03 14.02
CA TYR A 88 10.41 3.14 12.95
C TYR A 88 9.34 2.15 13.39
N ARG A 89 9.22 1.87 14.68
CA ARG A 89 8.18 0.97 15.20
C ARG A 89 6.84 1.69 15.37
N TRP A 90 6.86 3.00 15.59
CA TRP A 90 5.65 3.76 15.88
C TRP A 90 4.62 3.75 14.74
N PRO A 91 5.00 3.91 13.45
CA PRO A 91 4.06 3.84 12.33
C PRO A 91 3.30 2.51 12.23
N MET A 92 3.88 1.39 12.69
CA MET A 92 3.24 0.07 12.64
C MET A 92 1.94 0.01 13.45
N PHE A 93 1.78 0.89 14.44
CA PHE A 93 0.58 0.96 15.27
C PHE A 93 -0.49 1.91 14.74
N ILE A 94 -0.16 2.75 13.75
CA ILE A 94 -1.09 3.74 13.23
C ILE A 94 -1.95 3.07 12.15
N PRO A 95 -3.28 2.98 12.32
CA PRO A 95 -4.15 2.43 11.29
C PRO A 95 -4.07 3.26 10.01
N PHE A 96 -4.09 2.60 8.85
CA PHE A 96 -3.98 3.29 7.56
C PHE A 96 -5.05 4.38 7.36
N ILE A 97 -6.26 4.16 7.90
CA ILE A 97 -7.38 5.12 7.84
C ILE A 97 -6.99 6.42 8.55
N VAL A 98 -6.32 6.33 9.70
CA VAL A 98 -5.88 7.49 10.48
C VAL A 98 -4.85 8.29 9.70
N VAL A 99 -3.88 7.63 9.07
CA VAL A 99 -2.91 8.29 8.18
C VAL A 99 -3.62 9.02 7.05
N GLY A 100 -4.60 8.37 6.41
CA GLY A 100 -5.41 8.98 5.36
C GLY A 100 -6.18 10.22 5.82
N GLN A 101 -6.78 10.17 7.02
CA GLN A 101 -7.48 11.33 7.59
C GLN A 101 -6.53 12.48 7.92
N VAL A 102 -5.36 12.19 8.49
CA VAL A 102 -4.33 13.20 8.78
C VAL A 102 -3.82 13.85 7.50
N LEU A 103 -3.53 13.06 6.45
CA LEU A 103 -3.12 13.60 5.16
C LEU A 103 -4.20 14.48 4.53
N ARG A 104 -5.47 14.08 4.62
CA ARG A 104 -6.60 14.86 4.11
C ARG A 104 -6.70 16.24 4.77
N THR A 105 -6.52 16.33 6.09
CA THR A 105 -6.59 17.62 6.80
C THR A 105 -5.29 18.42 6.65
N PHE A 106 -4.13 17.75 6.60
CA PHE A 106 -2.82 18.36 6.41
C PHE A 106 -2.68 19.02 5.03
N LEU A 107 -3.12 18.33 3.98
CA LEU A 107 -3.08 18.76 2.57
C LEU A 107 -4.32 19.55 2.14
N ALA A 108 -5.26 19.83 3.05
CA ALA A 108 -6.43 20.64 2.74
C ALA A 108 -6.01 22.04 2.28
N LYS A 109 -6.88 22.74 1.54
CA LYS A 109 -6.63 24.10 1.05
C LYS A 109 -6.27 25.09 2.17
N ASN A 110 -6.89 24.95 3.35
CA ASN A 110 -6.54 25.71 4.57
C ASN A 110 -5.85 24.82 5.62
N GLY A 111 -5.22 23.74 5.16
CA GLY A 111 -4.52 22.76 6.00
C GLY A 111 -3.19 23.29 6.51
N LEU A 112 -2.61 22.55 7.46
CA LEU A 112 -1.37 22.93 8.13
C LEU A 112 -0.24 23.19 7.12
N MET A 113 -0.10 22.36 6.08
CA MET A 113 0.94 22.52 5.07
C MET A 113 0.84 23.86 4.36
N ASN A 114 -0.36 24.22 3.88
CA ASN A 114 -0.55 25.45 3.12
C ASN A 114 -0.34 26.70 4.00
N ASN A 115 -0.81 26.66 5.26
CA ASN A 115 -0.59 27.76 6.20
C ASN A 115 0.89 27.95 6.55
N VAL A 116 1.65 26.86 6.71
CA VAL A 116 3.11 26.93 6.95
C VAL A 116 3.84 27.46 5.72
N LEU A 117 3.49 27.01 4.51
CA LEU A 117 4.10 27.50 3.27
C LEU A 117 3.84 28.99 3.05
N ILE A 118 2.62 29.47 3.32
CA ILE A 118 2.27 30.89 3.22
C ILE A 118 2.98 31.71 4.30
N GLY A 119 3.08 31.21 5.54
CA GLY A 119 3.77 31.91 6.63
C GLY A 119 5.30 31.88 6.57
N ALA A 120 5.87 31.00 5.75
CA ALA A 120 7.32 30.92 5.51
C ALA A 120 7.78 31.77 4.30
N GLY A 121 6.85 32.39 3.57
CA GLY A 121 7.08 33.36 2.49
C GLY A 121 6.53 34.74 2.85
#